data_AF-A0A5R9IWF2-F1
#
_entry.id   AF-A0A5R9IWF2-F1
#
_cell.length_a   1.000
_cell.length_b   1.000
_cell.length_c   1.000
_cell.angle_alpha   90.00
_cell.angle_beta   90.00
_cell.angle_gamma   90.00
#
_symmetry.space_group_name_H-M   'P 1'
#
loop_
_entity.id
_entity.type
_entity.pdbx_description
1 polymer ?
#
loop_
_entity_poly.entity_id
_entity_poly.type
_entity_poly.pdbx_seq_one_letter_code
_entity_poly.pdbx_strand_id
1 'polypeptide(L)'
;MTEIYTAPESDLVVAEENNSGQGKVEKLPEGIKGWSWGAFLLNWIWALGNRTWIGLLAFIPYVGLIVAIVLGFKGRQWAWENKRWDSVEHFQRVQKSWSIWGLVLILGIFVLGIVAAIAIPAYAEYQQMANG
;
A
#
# COMPACT_ATOMS: atom_id res chain seq x y z
N MET A 1 -56.43 -11.69 6.75
CA MET A 1 -55.45 -12.51 7.47
C MET A 1 -54.36 -11.55 7.93
N THR A 2 -54.48 -11.04 9.15
CA THR A 2 -53.49 -10.11 9.74
C THR A 2 -52.30 -10.94 10.18
N GLU A 3 -51.12 -10.72 9.59
CA GLU A 3 -49.88 -11.31 10.10
C GLU A 3 -49.63 -10.76 11.52
N ILE A 4 -49.85 -11.63 12.50
CA ILE A 4 -49.73 -11.37 13.95
C ILE A 4 -48.33 -11.72 14.48
N TYR A 5 -47.38 -12.00 13.60
CA TYR A 5 -46.02 -12.37 13.95
C TYR A 5 -45.01 -11.46 13.25
N THR A 6 -44.34 -10.62 14.04
CA THR A 6 -43.13 -9.90 13.65
C THR A 6 -41.98 -10.62 14.33
N ALA A 7 -41.04 -11.17 13.55
CA ALA A 7 -39.85 -11.77 14.12
C ALA A 7 -39.07 -10.68 14.91
N PRO A 8 -38.57 -10.96 16.12
CA PRO A 8 -37.75 -10.00 16.83
C PRO A 8 -36.48 -9.74 16.01
N GLU A 9 -36.23 -8.48 15.66
CA GLU A 9 -34.93 -8.06 15.15
C GLU A 9 -33.91 -8.30 16.26
N SER A 10 -32.96 -9.20 16.02
CA SER A 10 -31.86 -9.40 16.96
C SER A 10 -30.87 -8.25 16.81
N ASP A 11 -30.61 -7.51 17.90
CA ASP A 11 -29.53 -6.49 18.01
C ASP A 11 -28.12 -7.10 17.96
N LEU A 12 -27.98 -8.34 17.49
CA LEU A 12 -26.70 -8.97 17.30
C LEU A 12 -25.99 -8.26 16.15
N VAL A 13 -24.98 -7.48 16.48
CA VAL A 13 -23.98 -6.98 15.53
C VAL A 13 -23.27 -8.21 14.97
N VAL A 14 -23.83 -8.80 13.91
CA VAL A 14 -23.16 -9.83 13.14
C VAL A 14 -21.90 -9.18 12.63
N ALA A 15 -20.72 -9.65 13.09
CA ALA A 15 -19.45 -9.20 12.54
C ALA A 15 -19.57 -9.30 11.02
N GLU A 16 -19.44 -8.17 10.30
CA GLU A 16 -19.65 -8.15 8.85
C GLU A 16 -18.85 -9.29 8.24
N GLU A 17 -19.53 -10.14 7.48
CA GLU A 17 -18.94 -11.33 6.90
C GLU A 17 -17.71 -10.90 6.09
N ASN A 18 -16.55 -11.44 6.44
CA ASN A 18 -15.31 -11.07 5.78
C ASN A 18 -15.42 -11.40 4.28
N ASN A 19 -15.46 -10.36 3.44
CA ASN A 19 -15.63 -10.47 2.00
C ASN A 19 -14.33 -10.27 1.21
N SER A 20 -13.18 -10.28 1.87
CA SER A 20 -11.87 -10.15 1.20
C SER A 20 -11.60 -11.30 0.22
N GLY A 21 -10.88 -11.03 -0.86
CA GLY A 21 -10.47 -12.05 -1.82
C GLY A 21 -11.60 -12.63 -2.69
N GLN A 22 -12.81 -12.09 -2.61
CA GLN A 22 -13.97 -12.51 -3.41
C GLN A 22 -14.05 -11.78 -4.78
N GLY A 23 -13.01 -11.01 -5.13
CA GLY A 23 -13.04 -10.12 -6.29
C GLY A 23 -13.69 -8.79 -5.95
N LYS A 24 -14.35 -8.16 -6.93
CA LYS A 24 -15.04 -6.87 -6.73
C LYS A 24 -16.25 -7.08 -5.81
N VAL A 25 -16.24 -6.39 -4.67
CA VAL A 25 -17.32 -6.43 -3.68
C VAL A 25 -18.16 -5.16 -3.74
N GLU A 26 -19.46 -5.28 -3.52
CA GLU A 26 -20.39 -4.14 -3.54
C GLU A 26 -20.22 -3.24 -2.31
N LYS A 27 -20.06 -3.85 -1.14
CA LYS A 27 -19.83 -3.17 0.13
C LYS A 27 -18.43 -3.47 0.66
N LEU A 28 -17.61 -2.43 0.81
CA LEU A 28 -16.30 -2.55 1.45
C LEU A 28 -16.43 -2.26 2.94
N PRO A 29 -15.83 -3.08 3.82
CA PRO A 29 -15.80 -2.78 5.25
C PRO A 29 -15.17 -1.42 5.54
N GLU A 30 -15.57 -0.82 6.64
CA GLU A 30 -15.02 0.46 7.07
C GLU A 30 -13.50 0.39 7.27
N GLY A 31 -12.81 1.49 6.92
CA GLY A 31 -11.36 1.59 7.02
C GLY A 31 -10.56 0.91 5.90
N ILE A 32 -11.15 0.11 5.01
CA ILE A 32 -10.41 -0.49 3.89
C ILE A 32 -9.97 0.60 2.89
N LYS A 33 -10.90 1.47 2.47
CA LYS A 33 -10.61 2.60 1.58
C LYS A 33 -9.68 3.59 2.25
N GLY A 34 -8.76 4.15 1.48
CA GLY A 34 -7.82 5.16 1.94
C GLY A 34 -6.56 5.19 1.09
N TRP A 35 -5.69 6.16 1.38
CA TRP A 35 -4.39 6.27 0.73
C TRP A 35 -3.43 5.15 1.15
N SER A 36 -2.67 4.63 0.20
CA SER A 36 -1.67 3.57 0.40
C SER A 36 -0.27 4.09 0.11
N TRP A 37 0.45 4.52 1.15
CA TRP A 37 1.86 4.89 1.03
C TRP A 37 2.71 3.72 0.52
N GLY A 38 2.44 2.50 1.00
CA GLY A 38 3.13 1.31 0.53
C GLY A 38 2.94 1.05 -0.96
N ALA A 39 1.70 1.17 -1.46
CA ALA A 39 1.42 0.94 -2.87
C ALA A 39 2.01 2.03 -3.77
N PHE A 40 1.93 3.29 -3.35
CA PHE A 40 2.47 4.43 -4.09
C PHE A 40 4.00 4.40 -4.18
N LEU A 41 4.69 4.10 -3.07
CA LEU A 41 6.16 4.18 -3.00
C LEU A 41 6.83 2.91 -3.54
N LEU A 42 6.25 1.73 -3.29
CA LEU A 42 6.86 0.44 -3.63
C LEU A 42 6.24 -0.24 -4.85
N ASN A 43 5.19 0.33 -5.44
CA ASN A 43 4.59 -0.03 -6.73
C ASN A 43 4.52 -1.54 -6.99
N TRP A 44 5.43 -2.06 -7.81
CA TRP A 44 5.48 -3.47 -8.23
C TRP A 44 5.77 -4.45 -7.08
N ILE A 45 6.57 -4.06 -6.09
CA ILE A 45 6.91 -4.90 -4.92
C ILE A 45 5.66 -5.09 -4.06
N TRP A 46 4.98 -3.98 -3.76
CA TRP A 46 3.73 -4.00 -3.02
C TRP A 46 2.65 -4.76 -3.80
N ALA A 47 2.57 -4.55 -5.11
CA ALA A 47 1.61 -5.22 -5.99
C ALA A 47 1.76 -6.74 -5.97
N LEU A 48 3.00 -7.27 -5.99
CA LEU A 48 3.26 -8.69 -5.89
C LEU A 48 2.76 -9.28 -4.55
N GLY A 49 3.06 -8.62 -3.43
CA GLY A 49 2.64 -9.06 -2.09
C GLY A 49 1.12 -9.00 -1.84
N ASN A 50 0.41 -8.16 -2.59
CA ASN A 50 -1.04 -7.91 -2.46
C ASN A 50 -1.86 -8.47 -3.64
N ARG A 51 -1.23 -9.20 -4.57
CA ARG A 51 -1.86 -9.75 -5.80
C ARG A 51 -2.54 -8.68 -6.66
N THR A 52 -1.98 -7.48 -6.72
CA THR A 52 -2.52 -6.34 -7.47
C THR A 52 -1.71 -6.11 -8.75
N TRP A 53 -1.86 -7.01 -9.73
CA TRP A 53 -0.99 -7.12 -10.92
C TRP A 53 -0.87 -5.86 -11.77
N ILE A 54 -1.84 -4.95 -11.72
CA ILE A 54 -1.75 -3.64 -12.40
C ILE A 54 -0.52 -2.84 -11.98
N GLY A 55 0.00 -3.07 -10.76
CA GLY A 55 1.24 -2.42 -10.32
C GLY A 55 2.51 -2.85 -11.04
N LEU A 56 2.48 -3.96 -11.81
CA LEU A 56 3.58 -4.33 -12.69
C LEU A 56 3.72 -3.39 -13.90
N LEU A 57 2.66 -2.65 -14.26
CA LEU A 57 2.74 -1.61 -15.28
C LEU A 57 3.68 -0.46 -14.87
N ALA A 58 4.13 -0.42 -13.61
CA ALA A 58 5.14 0.52 -13.14
C ALA A 58 6.49 0.41 -13.87
N PHE A 59 6.78 -0.72 -14.52
CA PHE A 59 8.00 -0.89 -15.33
C PHE A 59 7.94 -0.18 -16.69
N ILE A 60 6.76 0.28 -17.13
CA ILE A 60 6.62 0.99 -18.38
C ILE A 60 6.99 2.48 -18.16
N PRO A 61 7.97 3.03 -18.89
CA PRO A 61 8.34 4.44 -18.78
C PRO A 61 7.14 5.37 -18.95
N TYR A 62 7.11 6.48 -18.22
CA TYR A 62 6.02 7.48 -18.15
C TYR A 62 4.69 6.98 -17.56
N VAL A 63 4.32 5.72 -17.81
CA VAL A 63 3.13 5.09 -17.24
C VAL A 63 3.31 4.82 -15.74
N GLY A 64 4.52 4.50 -15.30
CA GLY A 64 4.74 4.09 -13.92
C GLY A 64 4.36 5.12 -12.86
N LEU A 65 4.53 6.42 -13.14
CA LEU A 65 4.09 7.47 -12.21
C LEU A 65 2.56 7.52 -12.08
N ILE A 66 1.85 7.39 -13.20
CA ILE A 66 0.38 7.35 -13.21
C ILE A 66 -0.11 6.13 -12.43
N VAL A 67 0.49 4.96 -12.69
CA VAL A 67 0.18 3.71 -11.98
C VAL A 67 0.43 3.86 -10.49
N ALA A 68 1.54 4.50 -10.09
CA ALA A 68 1.86 4.74 -8.68
C ALA A 68 0.77 5.56 -7.99
N ILE A 69 0.33 6.66 -8.60
CA ILE A 69 -0.73 7.52 -8.05
C ILE A 69 -2.04 6.74 -7.94
N VAL A 70 -2.40 5.99 -8.98
CA VAL A 70 -3.61 5.15 -8.98
C VAL A 70 -3.54 4.07 -7.89
N LEU A 71 -2.39 3.43 -7.71
CA LEU A 71 -2.14 2.50 -6.60
C LEU A 71 -2.22 3.18 -5.24
N GLY A 72 -1.79 4.43 -5.13
CA GLY A 72 -1.94 5.22 -3.90
C GLY A 72 -3.42 5.37 -3.50
N PHE A 73 -4.32 5.68 -4.44
CA PHE A 73 -5.75 5.84 -4.14
C PHE A 73 -6.53 4.53 -4.06
N LYS A 74 -6.29 3.59 -5.00
CA LYS A 74 -7.09 2.37 -5.16
C LYS A 74 -6.40 1.10 -4.66
N GLY A 75 -5.10 1.14 -4.38
CA GLY A 75 -4.33 -0.05 -4.03
C GLY A 75 -4.92 -0.80 -2.85
N ARG A 76 -5.29 -0.11 -1.76
CA ARG A 76 -5.90 -0.78 -0.60
C ARG A 76 -7.20 -1.50 -0.92
N GLN A 77 -8.06 -0.89 -1.74
CA GLN A 77 -9.27 -1.55 -2.22
C GLN A 77 -8.92 -2.80 -3.03
N TRP A 78 -8.03 -2.68 -4.02
CA TRP A 78 -7.64 -3.81 -4.85
C TRP A 78 -6.95 -4.92 -4.06
N ALA A 79 -6.14 -4.58 -3.05
CA ALA A 79 -5.51 -5.56 -2.17
C ALA A 79 -6.54 -6.34 -1.34
N TRP A 80 -7.63 -5.68 -0.93
CA TRP A 80 -8.74 -6.33 -0.24
C TRP A 80 -9.52 -7.26 -1.18
N GLU A 81 -9.82 -6.80 -2.39
CA GLU A 81 -10.56 -7.56 -3.41
C GLU A 81 -9.77 -8.78 -3.93
N ASN A 82 -8.45 -8.67 -4.08
CA ASN A 82 -7.62 -9.66 -4.76
C ASN A 82 -7.06 -10.77 -3.85
N LYS A 83 -7.03 -10.56 -2.53
CA LYS A 83 -6.39 -11.47 -1.58
C LYS A 83 -7.30 -11.70 -0.37
N ARG A 84 -7.36 -12.96 0.09
CA ARG A 84 -8.05 -13.30 1.34
C ARG A 84 -7.23 -12.81 2.54
N TRP A 85 -7.89 -12.08 3.43
CA TRP A 85 -7.35 -11.59 4.70
C TRP A 85 -8.12 -12.24 5.85
N ASP A 86 -7.50 -12.39 7.01
CA ASP A 86 -8.17 -13.03 8.17
C ASP A 86 -9.22 -12.09 8.79
N SER A 87 -8.91 -10.80 8.85
CA SER A 87 -9.80 -9.74 9.35
C SER A 87 -9.41 -8.37 8.80
N VAL A 88 -10.27 -7.36 9.00
CA VAL A 88 -9.97 -5.96 8.68
C VAL A 88 -8.73 -5.49 9.46
N GLU A 89 -8.61 -5.85 10.73
CA GLU A 89 -7.47 -5.49 11.58
C GLU A 89 -6.18 -6.12 11.06
N HIS A 90 -6.23 -7.39 10.61
CA HIS A 90 -5.06 -8.03 10.01
C HIS A 90 -4.62 -7.29 8.74
N PHE A 91 -5.57 -6.95 7.86
CA PHE A 91 -5.28 -6.13 6.68
C PHE A 91 -4.66 -4.79 7.04
N GLN A 92 -5.22 -4.06 8.01
CA GLN A 92 -4.72 -2.76 8.44
C GLN A 92 -3.29 -2.84 8.97
N ARG A 93 -2.98 -3.86 9.80
CA ARG A 93 -1.63 -4.08 10.31
C ARG A 93 -0.63 -4.28 9.17
N VAL A 94 -0.98 -5.10 8.18
CA VAL A 94 -0.10 -5.37 7.04
C VAL A 94 0.06 -4.13 6.15
N GLN A 95 -1.01 -3.40 5.83
CA GLN A 95 -0.92 -2.16 5.04
C GLN A 95 -0.14 -1.06 5.76
N LYS A 96 -0.22 -1.00 7.11
CA LYS A 96 0.60 -0.10 7.92
C LYS A 96 2.08 -0.45 7.81
N SER A 97 2.44 -1.73 7.93
CA SER A 97 3.84 -2.17 7.73
C SER A 97 4.35 -1.81 6.34
N TRP A 98 3.56 -2.06 5.28
CA TRP A 98 3.91 -1.64 3.93
C TRP A 98 4.16 -0.14 3.79
N SER A 99 3.34 0.68 4.46
CA SER A 99 3.48 2.13 4.45
C SER A 99 4.76 2.58 5.16
N ILE A 100 5.07 1.98 6.31
CA ILE A 100 6.29 2.27 7.08
C ILE A 100 7.53 1.89 6.27
N TRP A 101 7.58 0.65 5.76
CA TRP A 101 8.73 0.21 4.96
C TRP A 101 8.90 1.03 3.68
N GLY A 102 7.81 1.39 3.01
CA GLY A 102 7.85 2.29 1.86
C GLY A 102 8.52 3.62 2.19
N LEU A 103 8.12 4.25 3.30
CA LEU A 103 8.70 5.52 3.75
C LEU A 103 10.17 5.37 4.18
N VAL A 104 10.49 4.36 4.99
CA VAL A 104 11.85 4.12 5.50
C VAL A 104 12.84 3.90 4.34
N LEU A 105 12.47 3.08 3.35
CA LEU A 105 13.34 2.81 2.21
C LEU A 105 13.58 4.06 1.36
N ILE A 106 12.52 4.80 1.05
CA ILE A 106 12.63 6.02 0.24
C ILE A 106 13.46 7.08 0.97
N LEU A 107 13.15 7.37 2.23
CA LEU A 107 13.90 8.34 3.03
C LEU A 107 15.36 7.90 3.23
N GLY A 108 15.61 6.61 3.47
CA GLY A 108 16.96 6.07 3.59
C GLY A 108 17.78 6.28 2.32
N ILE A 109 17.21 6.01 1.14
CA ILE A 109 17.87 6.24 -0.15
C ILE A 109 18.14 7.74 -0.35
N PHE A 110 17.19 8.61 -0.04
CA PHE A 110 17.39 10.06 -0.15
C PHE A 110 18.52 10.56 0.75
N VAL A 111 18.56 10.15 2.02
CA VAL A 111 19.63 10.53 2.96
C VAL A 111 20.99 10.04 2.46
N LEU A 112 21.09 8.77 2.05
CA LEU A 112 22.32 8.22 1.51
C LEU A 112 22.77 8.95 0.24
N GLY A 113 21.83 9.30 -0.65
CA GLY A 113 22.11 10.06 -1.86
C GLY A 113 22.66 11.46 -1.56
N ILE A 114 22.08 12.17 -0.59
CA ILE A 114 22.57 13.49 -0.15
C ILE A 114 23.97 13.38 0.45
N VAL A 115 24.19 12.40 1.34
CA VAL A 115 25.51 12.17 1.94
C VAL A 115 26.56 11.89 0.86
N ALA A 116 26.25 11.01 -0.10
CA ALA A 116 27.15 10.71 -1.20
C ALA A 116 27.44 11.93 -2.08
N ALA A 117 26.41 12.73 -2.41
CA ALA A 117 26.55 13.93 -3.21
C ALA A 117 27.47 14.99 -2.57
N ILE A 118 27.56 15.03 -1.24
CA ILE A 118 28.45 15.94 -0.51
C ILE A 118 29.83 15.31 -0.29
N ALA A 119 29.89 14.05 0.16
CA ALA A 119 31.13 13.41 0.58
C ALA A 119 32.07 13.09 -0.59
N ILE A 120 31.53 12.67 -1.75
CA ILE A 120 32.34 12.33 -2.93
C ILE A 120 33.18 13.51 -3.43
N PRO A 121 32.62 14.71 -3.69
CA PRO A 121 33.43 15.84 -4.15
C PRO A 121 34.41 16.33 -3.07
N ALA A 122 34.00 16.37 -1.80
CA ALA A 122 34.89 16.77 -0.70
C ALA A 122 36.10 15.83 -0.57
N TYR A 123 35.89 14.52 -0.74
CA TYR A 123 36.98 13.54 -0.74
C TYR A 123 37.90 13.69 -1.96
N ALA A 124 37.33 13.98 -3.14
CA ALA A 124 38.11 14.21 -4.35
C ALA A 124 39.02 15.44 -4.22
N GLU A 125 38.53 16.54 -3.65
CA GLU A 125 39.33 17.73 -3.35
C GLU A 125 40.46 17.43 -2.36
N TYR A 126 40.18 16.70 -1.28
CA TYR A 126 41.19 16.28 -0.32
C TYR A 126 42.33 15.47 -0.97
N GLN A 127 42.00 14.54 -1.87
CA GLN A 127 43.00 13.75 -2.59
C GLN A 127 43.86 14.59 -3.54
N GLN A 128 43.28 15.60 -4.20
CA GLN A 128 44.05 16.52 -5.04
C GLN A 128 45.04 17.35 -4.22
N MET A 129 44.62 17.85 -3.05
CA MET A 129 45.49 18.61 -2.14
C MET A 129 46.58 17.74 -1.49
N ALA A 130 46.31 16.46 -1.25
CA ALA A 130 47.28 15.55 -0.64
C ALA A 130 48.34 15.03 -1.63
N ASN A 131 48.02 15.01 -2.94
CA ASN A 131 48.86 14.41 -3.98
C ASN A 131 49.50 15.44 -4.94
N GLY A 132 49.19 16.73 -4.81
CA GLY A 132 49.78 17.83 -5.60
C GLY A 132 50.76 18.66 -4.77
#